data_AF-A0AAV2RFY5-F1
#
_entry.id   AF-A0AAV2RFY5-F1
#
_cell.length_a   1.000
_cell.length_b   1.000
_cell.length_c   1.000
_cell.angle_alpha   90.00
_cell.angle_beta   90.00
_cell.angle_gamma   90.00
#
_symmetry.space_group_name_H-M   'P 1'
#
loop_
_entity.id
_entity.type
_entity.pdbx_description
1 polymer ?
#
loop_
_entity_poly.entity_id
_entity_poly.type
_entity_poly.pdbx_seq_one_letter_code
_entity_poly.pdbx_strand_id
1 'polypeptide(L)'
;MNRNILERVDIKVFEDSSEIIDNINLQRNNISYFSFETQVSFTTLRRIYLTSNNLTEFQFESLKDFPNLSIFDISFNPLGSIPVDSFQETSLLTISLSGTVNELAVGTFSNQSRLMWLWVTNNNLNHIPTELFVTGSSRFDSIYLNDNGIVSVEPGAFDLNRGLTIYMGNNSLTVIEESVWRYPFEAGVELSLYDDNPLECGCDVAWIVNDPALKLQISEYTVCADETPFKDLIPESFIDC
;
A
#
# COMPACT_ATOMS: atom_id res chain seq x y z
N MET A 1 0.70 4.61 25.24
CA MET A 1 1.61 5.67 25.74
C MET A 1 1.84 6.61 24.57
N ASN A 2 0.96 7.60 24.40
CA ASN A 2 0.90 8.38 23.16
C ASN A 2 1.32 9.81 23.53
N ARG A 3 2.29 10.40 22.82
CA ARG A 3 2.86 11.75 23.11
C ARG A 3 3.78 11.82 24.34
N ASN A 4 4.74 10.91 24.46
CA ASN A 4 5.84 11.02 25.42
C ASN A 4 7.16 11.38 24.68
N ILE A 5 8.22 11.58 25.45
CA ILE A 5 9.60 11.75 24.96
C ILE A 5 10.36 10.42 24.90
N LEU A 6 9.65 9.31 24.61
CA LEU A 6 10.31 7.99 24.56
C LEU A 6 11.27 7.94 23.37
N GLU A 7 12.51 7.56 23.63
CA GLU A 7 13.57 7.48 22.61
C GLU A 7 13.96 6.03 22.28
N ARG A 8 13.80 5.12 23.24
CA ARG A 8 14.14 3.70 23.10
C ARG A 8 13.10 2.87 23.81
N VAL A 9 12.64 1.80 23.16
CA VAL A 9 11.71 0.83 23.74
C VAL A 9 12.19 -0.57 23.40
N ASP A 10 12.19 -1.45 24.39
CA ASP A 10 12.41 -2.88 24.22
C ASP A 10 11.07 -3.59 24.48
N ILE A 11 10.65 -4.51 23.61
CA ILE A 11 9.40 -5.28 23.79
C ILE A 11 9.37 -6.00 25.15
N LYS A 12 10.53 -6.32 25.74
CA LYS A 12 10.65 -7.00 27.04
C LYS A 12 9.97 -6.26 28.18
N VAL A 13 9.82 -4.93 28.08
CA VAL A 13 9.09 -4.15 29.10
C VAL A 13 7.60 -4.53 29.20
N PHE A 14 7.08 -5.28 28.22
CA PHE A 14 5.71 -5.78 28.18
C PHE A 14 5.60 -7.29 28.47
N GLU A 15 6.69 -8.00 28.78
CA GLU A 15 6.69 -9.46 28.99
C GLU A 15 5.72 -9.90 30.11
N ASP A 16 5.70 -9.16 31.23
CA ASP A 16 4.78 -9.43 32.36
C ASP A 16 3.30 -9.29 31.97
N SER A 17 3.00 -8.62 30.86
CA SER A 17 1.65 -8.42 30.32
C SER A 17 1.41 -9.18 29.01
N SER A 18 2.34 -10.03 28.57
CA SER A 18 2.30 -10.74 27.28
C SER A 18 1.03 -11.58 27.05
N GLU A 19 0.40 -12.05 28.12
CA GLU A 19 -0.85 -12.82 28.08
C GLU A 19 -2.11 -11.95 27.95
N ILE A 20 -2.04 -10.64 28.21
CA ILE A 20 -3.21 -9.74 28.22
C ILE A 20 -3.10 -8.54 27.28
N ILE A 21 -1.88 -8.16 26.88
CA ILE A 21 -1.65 -6.98 26.05
C ILE A 21 -2.08 -7.26 24.61
N ASP A 22 -3.13 -6.59 24.16
CA ASP A 22 -3.64 -6.72 22.80
C ASP A 22 -3.21 -5.58 21.86
N ASN A 23 -2.71 -4.49 22.43
CA ASN A 23 -2.38 -3.26 21.73
C ASN A 23 -1.14 -2.59 22.32
N ILE A 24 -0.14 -2.35 21.49
CA ILE A 24 0.99 -1.47 21.80
C ILE A 24 0.84 -0.20 20.97
N ASN A 25 0.52 0.90 21.65
CA ASN A 25 0.43 2.22 21.04
C ASN A 25 1.55 3.13 21.55
N LEU A 26 2.51 3.40 20.66
CA LEU A 26 3.71 4.19 20.87
C LEU A 26 3.85 5.27 19.78
N GLN A 27 2.74 5.67 19.16
CA GLN A 27 2.73 6.72 18.15
C GLN A 27 3.15 8.08 18.73
N ARG A 28 3.75 8.93 17.90
CA ARG A 28 4.10 10.32 18.22
C ARG A 28 5.01 10.40 19.45
N ASN A 29 6.10 9.64 19.43
CA ASN A 29 7.21 9.75 20.38
C ASN A 29 8.49 10.13 19.61
N ASN A 30 9.67 9.96 20.22
CA ASN A 30 10.97 10.19 19.58
C ASN A 30 11.75 8.88 19.42
N ILE A 31 11.04 7.76 19.25
CA ILE A 31 11.65 6.43 19.30
C ILE A 31 12.57 6.28 18.10
N SER A 32 13.86 6.10 18.38
CA SER A 32 14.90 5.84 17.37
C SER A 32 15.35 4.38 17.38
N TYR A 33 14.92 3.63 18.40
CA TYR A 33 15.22 2.20 18.54
C TYR A 33 14.04 1.46 19.17
N PHE A 34 13.55 0.45 18.47
CA PHE A 34 12.57 -0.51 18.97
C PHE A 34 13.08 -1.92 18.75
N SER A 35 13.21 -2.72 19.81
CA SER A 35 13.61 -4.13 19.73
C SER A 35 12.42 -5.06 19.90
N PHE A 36 12.35 -6.10 19.07
CA PHE A 36 11.39 -7.20 19.17
C PHE A 36 11.98 -8.48 19.78
N GLU A 37 13.22 -8.44 20.27
CA GLU A 37 13.85 -9.61 20.87
C GLU A 37 13.12 -10.01 22.16
N THR A 38 12.33 -11.08 22.12
CA THR A 38 11.62 -11.64 23.29
C THR A 38 11.76 -13.15 23.31
N GLN A 39 11.79 -13.74 24.51
CA GLN A 39 11.69 -15.20 24.69
C GLN A 39 10.28 -15.64 25.05
N VAL A 40 9.38 -14.67 25.27
CA VAL A 40 7.98 -14.89 25.64
C VAL A 40 7.08 -14.67 24.43
N SER A 41 6.09 -15.54 24.28
CA SER A 41 5.09 -15.43 23.21
C SER A 41 4.00 -14.43 23.60
N PHE A 42 3.82 -13.39 22.77
CA PHE A 42 2.75 -12.41 22.90
C PHE A 42 1.49 -12.94 22.22
N THR A 43 0.81 -13.88 22.88
CA THR A 43 -0.33 -14.60 22.28
C THR A 43 -1.58 -13.72 22.10
N THR A 44 -1.73 -12.62 22.84
CA THR A 44 -2.90 -11.73 22.71
C THR A 44 -2.64 -10.47 21.91
N LEU A 45 -1.38 -10.15 21.57
CA LEU A 45 -1.04 -8.93 20.86
C LEU A 45 -1.58 -8.94 19.43
N ARG A 46 -2.37 -7.91 19.08
CA ARG A 46 -3.02 -7.79 17.76
C ARG A 46 -2.60 -6.55 16.99
N ARG A 47 -2.15 -5.50 17.68
CA ARG A 47 -1.90 -4.20 17.06
C ARG A 47 -0.66 -3.53 17.61
N ILE A 48 0.19 -3.07 16.71
CA ILE A 48 1.37 -2.27 17.04
C ILE A 48 1.31 -0.98 16.21
N TYR A 49 1.37 0.15 16.91
CA TYR A 49 1.42 1.49 16.30
C TYR A 49 2.71 2.21 16.73
N LEU A 50 3.58 2.42 15.76
CA LEU A 50 4.86 3.14 15.86
C LEU A 50 4.88 4.42 15.01
N THR A 51 3.71 4.86 14.56
CA THR A 51 3.54 6.02 13.67
C THR A 51 4.19 7.29 14.23
N SER A 52 4.84 8.07 13.36
CA SER A 52 5.47 9.36 13.73
C SER A 52 6.48 9.21 14.87
N ASN A 53 7.54 8.44 14.62
CA ASN A 53 8.71 8.31 15.48
C ASN A 53 9.97 8.67 14.65
N ASN A 54 11.16 8.31 15.15
CA ASN A 54 12.43 8.59 14.48
C ASN A 54 13.19 7.29 14.15
N LEU A 55 12.46 6.22 13.83
CA LEU A 55 13.05 4.92 13.46
C LEU A 55 13.71 5.05 12.09
N THR A 56 15.01 4.74 12.03
CA THR A 56 15.79 4.68 10.79
C THR A 56 16.07 3.24 10.35
N GLU A 57 15.86 2.28 11.24
CA GLU A 57 15.96 0.84 11.00
C GLU A 57 14.88 0.12 11.81
N PHE A 58 14.52 -1.09 11.36
CA PHE A 58 13.53 -1.92 12.03
C PHE A 58 13.75 -3.41 11.71
N GLN A 59 13.65 -4.27 12.74
CA GLN A 59 13.81 -5.72 12.61
C GLN A 59 12.50 -6.37 12.14
N PHE A 60 12.17 -6.23 10.85
CA PHE A 60 10.91 -6.72 10.30
C PHE A 60 10.71 -8.23 10.45
N GLU A 61 11.77 -9.04 10.36
CA GLU A 61 11.65 -10.50 10.47
C GLU A 61 11.03 -10.97 11.79
N SER A 62 11.16 -10.18 12.86
CA SER A 62 10.62 -10.51 14.18
C SER A 62 9.11 -10.36 14.25
N LEU A 63 8.46 -9.73 13.25
CA LEU A 63 7.00 -9.62 13.21
C LEU A 63 6.31 -11.00 13.12
N LYS A 64 6.98 -12.02 12.58
CA LYS A 64 6.46 -13.39 12.51
C LYS A 64 6.32 -14.05 13.88
N ASP A 65 7.06 -13.58 14.88
CA ASP A 65 7.01 -14.10 16.25
C ASP A 65 5.75 -13.66 17.01
N PHE A 66 4.93 -12.80 16.38
CA PHE A 66 3.64 -12.33 16.90
C PHE A 66 2.48 -12.95 16.10
N PRO A 67 2.09 -14.21 16.41
CA PRO A 67 1.20 -15.01 15.54
C PRO A 67 -0.21 -14.44 15.38
N ASN A 68 -0.64 -13.57 16.30
CA ASN A 68 -1.95 -12.92 16.29
C ASN A 68 -1.90 -11.44 15.90
N LEU A 69 -0.71 -10.91 15.54
CA LEU A 69 -0.57 -9.54 15.08
C LEU A 69 -1.28 -9.38 13.74
N SER A 70 -2.28 -8.49 13.73
CA SER A 70 -3.11 -8.24 12.55
C SER A 70 -2.88 -6.84 11.97
N ILE A 71 -2.45 -5.88 12.78
CA ILE A 71 -2.20 -4.50 12.35
C ILE A 71 -0.81 -4.08 12.76
N PHE A 72 -0.02 -3.65 11.78
CA PHE A 72 1.29 -3.06 11.99
C PHE A 72 1.37 -1.71 11.26
N ASP A 73 1.60 -0.65 12.02
CA ASP A 73 1.73 0.70 11.48
C ASP A 73 3.06 1.31 11.96
N ILE A 74 3.96 1.56 11.01
CA ILE A 74 5.25 2.21 11.20
C ILE A 74 5.36 3.49 10.34
N SER A 75 4.22 4.05 9.94
CA SER A 75 4.13 5.22 9.06
C SER A 75 4.87 6.42 9.64
N PHE A 76 5.36 7.31 8.78
CA PHE A 76 6.06 8.54 9.16
C PHE A 76 7.28 8.27 10.05
N ASN A 77 8.10 7.29 9.66
CA ASN A 77 9.42 7.04 10.23
C ASN A 77 10.47 7.07 9.11
N PRO A 78 11.66 7.66 9.31
CA PRO A 78 12.67 7.80 8.27
C PRO A 78 13.46 6.49 7.98
N LEU A 79 12.77 5.39 7.65
CA LEU A 79 13.41 4.10 7.36
C LEU A 79 14.13 4.07 6.01
N GLY A 80 13.60 4.78 5.01
CA GLY A 80 14.18 4.86 3.67
C GLY A 80 13.86 3.65 2.78
N SER A 81 14.06 2.42 3.27
CA SER A 81 13.76 1.19 2.52
C SER A 81 13.24 0.08 3.43
N ILE A 82 12.49 -0.86 2.86
CA ILE A 82 12.02 -2.07 3.54
C ILE A 82 12.79 -3.27 2.94
N PRO A 83 13.46 -4.09 3.76
CA PRO A 83 14.10 -5.31 3.27
C PRO A 83 13.12 -6.22 2.54
N VAL A 84 13.62 -6.94 1.53
CA VAL A 84 12.88 -8.03 0.89
C VAL A 84 12.45 -9.03 1.98
N ASP A 85 11.27 -9.65 1.81
CA ASP A 85 10.75 -10.66 2.71
C ASP A 85 10.43 -10.19 4.14
N SER A 86 10.45 -8.87 4.40
CA SER A 86 10.18 -8.27 5.71
C SER A 86 8.90 -8.77 6.40
N PHE A 87 7.87 -9.08 5.63
CA PHE A 87 6.57 -9.50 6.17
C PHE A 87 6.30 -10.99 6.00
N GLN A 88 7.28 -11.81 5.57
CA GLN A 88 7.07 -13.24 5.37
C GLN A 88 6.59 -13.93 6.65
N GLU A 89 5.68 -14.91 6.47
CA GLU A 89 5.10 -15.72 7.55
C GLU A 89 4.32 -14.92 8.61
N THR A 90 4.04 -13.64 8.36
CA THR A 90 3.22 -12.85 9.28
C THR A 90 1.72 -13.12 9.11
N SER A 91 0.97 -12.86 10.17
CA SER A 91 -0.50 -12.94 10.22
C SER A 91 -1.19 -11.61 9.91
N LEU A 92 -0.45 -10.65 9.33
CA LEU A 92 -0.89 -9.27 9.16
C LEU A 92 -2.06 -9.19 8.18
N LEU A 93 -3.10 -8.47 8.60
CA LEU A 93 -4.22 -8.05 7.75
C LEU A 93 -3.95 -6.66 7.16
N THR A 94 -3.20 -5.86 7.89
CA THR A 94 -2.99 -4.45 7.61
C THR A 94 -1.56 -4.04 7.85
N ILE A 95 -0.94 -3.44 6.84
CA ILE A 95 0.41 -2.86 6.91
C ILE A 95 0.33 -1.38 6.52
N SER A 96 0.91 -0.52 7.34
CA SER A 96 1.05 0.91 7.05
C SER A 96 2.51 1.33 6.99
N LEU A 97 2.92 1.79 5.80
CA LEU A 97 4.26 2.29 5.46
C LEU A 97 4.21 3.72 4.89
N SER A 98 3.14 4.45 5.17
CA SER A 98 2.93 5.79 4.61
C SER A 98 4.01 6.76 5.10
N GLY A 99 4.61 7.56 4.22
CA GLY A 99 5.69 8.50 4.58
C GLY A 99 6.90 7.88 5.25
N THR A 100 7.20 6.62 4.93
CA THR A 100 8.28 5.84 5.56
C THR A 100 9.37 5.42 4.58
N VAL A 101 9.05 5.28 3.30
CA VAL A 101 9.90 4.64 2.29
C VAL A 101 10.17 5.57 1.11
N ASN A 102 11.36 5.45 0.53
CA ASN A 102 11.73 6.07 -0.75
C ASN A 102 11.59 5.09 -1.91
N GLU A 103 11.74 3.79 -1.63
CA GLU A 103 11.61 2.70 -2.58
C GLU A 103 11.04 1.45 -1.91
N LEU A 104 10.45 0.57 -2.72
CA LEU A 104 10.03 -0.76 -2.32
C LEU A 104 10.62 -1.77 -3.28
N ALA A 105 11.27 -2.80 -2.73
CA ALA A 105 11.83 -3.87 -3.53
C ALA A 105 10.74 -4.88 -3.92
N VAL A 106 10.82 -5.44 -5.13
CA VAL A 106 10.03 -6.63 -5.50
C VAL A 106 10.32 -7.74 -4.49
N GLY A 107 9.27 -8.41 -4.02
CA GLY A 107 9.37 -9.40 -2.95
C GLY A 107 9.03 -8.87 -1.55
N THR A 108 8.92 -7.55 -1.36
CA THR A 108 8.60 -6.97 -0.03
C THR A 108 7.31 -7.54 0.57
N PHE A 109 6.29 -7.76 -0.27
CA PHE A 109 4.98 -8.29 0.14
C PHE A 109 4.71 -9.71 -0.37
N SER A 110 5.74 -10.48 -0.71
CA SER A 110 5.53 -11.86 -1.14
C SER A 110 5.11 -12.77 0.00
N ASN A 111 4.44 -13.88 -0.34
CA ASN A 111 4.02 -14.93 0.58
C ASN A 111 3.11 -14.45 1.72
N GLN A 112 2.31 -13.42 1.47
CA GLN A 112 1.27 -13.00 2.41
C GLN A 112 0.03 -13.86 2.21
N SER A 113 -0.47 -14.44 3.30
CA SER A 113 -1.66 -15.29 3.25
C SER A 113 -2.94 -14.57 3.68
N ARG A 114 -2.80 -13.40 4.32
CA ARG A 114 -3.92 -12.69 4.98
C ARG A 114 -3.93 -11.18 4.76
N LEU A 115 -2.94 -10.61 4.10
CA LEU A 115 -2.82 -9.16 3.94
C LEU A 115 -3.95 -8.62 3.05
N MET A 116 -4.79 -7.74 3.60
CA MET A 116 -5.98 -7.18 2.94
C MET A 116 -5.80 -5.69 2.63
N TRP A 117 -5.16 -4.94 3.53
CA TRP A 117 -4.99 -3.50 3.39
C TRP A 117 -3.52 -3.10 3.46
N LEU A 118 -3.07 -2.40 2.44
CA LEU A 118 -1.70 -1.89 2.36
C LEU A 118 -1.71 -0.38 2.13
N TRP A 119 -1.19 0.36 3.10
CA TRP A 119 -1.01 1.81 2.98
C TRP A 119 0.43 2.16 2.67
N VAL A 120 0.65 2.79 1.53
CA VAL A 120 1.96 3.28 1.03
C VAL A 120 1.83 4.74 0.57
N THR A 121 0.87 5.47 1.16
CA THR A 121 0.54 6.85 0.83
C THR A 121 1.66 7.81 1.24
N ASN A 122 1.81 8.95 0.54
CA ASN A 122 2.73 10.01 0.95
C ASN A 122 4.19 9.54 1.01
N ASN A 123 4.60 8.67 0.08
CA ASN A 123 5.98 8.26 -0.13
C ASN A 123 6.53 8.91 -1.42
N ASN A 124 7.77 8.62 -1.78
CA ASN A 124 8.40 9.18 -2.99
C ASN A 124 8.48 8.16 -4.13
N LEU A 125 7.50 7.26 -4.24
CA LEU A 125 7.51 6.24 -5.30
C LEU A 125 7.24 6.91 -6.65
N ASN A 126 8.12 6.67 -7.62
CA ASN A 126 7.98 7.23 -8.97
C ASN A 126 7.58 6.18 -10.03
N HIS A 127 7.82 4.90 -9.73
CA HIS A 127 7.59 3.80 -10.65
C HIS A 127 7.19 2.54 -9.89
N ILE A 128 6.23 1.79 -10.43
CA ILE A 128 5.78 0.52 -9.87
C ILE A 128 6.23 -0.62 -10.80
N PRO A 129 7.25 -1.40 -10.43
CA PRO A 129 7.73 -2.50 -11.25
C PRO A 129 6.82 -3.72 -11.22
N THR A 130 7.01 -4.62 -12.18
CA THR A 130 6.35 -5.93 -12.25
C THR A 130 6.53 -6.69 -10.93
N GLU A 131 5.47 -7.38 -10.49
CA GLU A 131 5.42 -8.20 -9.26
C GLU A 131 5.57 -7.45 -7.92
N LEU A 132 5.64 -6.11 -7.88
CA LEU A 132 5.83 -5.39 -6.61
C LEU A 132 4.71 -5.64 -5.59
N PHE A 133 3.44 -5.64 -6.03
CA PHE A 133 2.26 -5.86 -5.19
C PHE A 133 1.61 -7.22 -5.48
N VAL A 134 2.43 -8.22 -5.80
CA VAL A 134 2.00 -9.61 -5.98
C VAL A 134 2.33 -10.41 -4.72
N THR A 135 1.31 -10.88 -4.01
CA THR A 135 1.47 -11.65 -2.76
C THR A 135 1.54 -13.15 -2.98
N GLY A 136 1.01 -13.64 -4.11
CA GLY A 136 0.95 -15.05 -4.49
C GLY A 136 -0.17 -15.86 -3.81
N SER A 137 -0.70 -15.42 -2.66
CA SER A 137 -1.76 -16.13 -1.94
C SER A 137 -2.80 -15.26 -1.24
N SER A 138 -2.56 -13.95 -1.12
CA SER A 138 -3.51 -13.06 -0.45
C SER A 138 -4.56 -12.53 -1.41
N ARG A 139 -5.70 -12.14 -0.84
CA ARG A 139 -6.69 -11.30 -1.51
C ARG A 139 -6.60 -9.91 -0.91
N PHE A 140 -5.82 -9.05 -1.57
CA PHE A 140 -5.87 -7.63 -1.24
C PHE A 140 -7.28 -7.11 -1.48
N ASP A 141 -7.82 -6.40 -0.51
CA ASP A 141 -9.03 -5.60 -0.67
C ASP A 141 -8.65 -4.20 -1.18
N SER A 142 -7.58 -3.61 -0.63
CA SER A 142 -7.16 -2.27 -1.03
C SER A 142 -5.68 -2.00 -0.90
N ILE A 143 -5.13 -1.33 -1.92
CA ILE A 143 -3.77 -0.80 -1.93
C ILE A 143 -3.87 0.72 -2.10
N TYR A 144 -3.26 1.47 -1.17
CA TYR A 144 -3.28 2.93 -1.16
C TYR A 144 -1.90 3.49 -1.53
N LEU A 145 -1.82 4.07 -2.72
CA LEU A 145 -0.62 4.67 -3.32
C LEU A 145 -0.80 6.18 -3.55
N ASN A 146 -1.82 6.80 -2.95
CA ASN A 146 -2.05 8.23 -3.09
C ASN A 146 -0.84 9.05 -2.64
N ASP A 147 -0.73 10.28 -3.15
CA ASP A 147 0.30 11.24 -2.73
C ASP A 147 1.72 10.69 -2.92
N ASN A 148 1.98 10.05 -4.06
CA ASN A 148 3.33 9.67 -4.48
C ASN A 148 3.73 10.48 -5.72
N GLY A 149 4.82 10.11 -6.38
CA GLY A 149 5.26 10.70 -7.65
C GLY A 149 5.10 9.73 -8.82
N ILE A 150 4.16 8.79 -8.76
CA ILE A 150 4.11 7.65 -9.69
C ILE A 150 3.81 8.16 -11.10
N VAL A 151 4.75 7.94 -12.02
CA VAL A 151 4.65 8.30 -13.44
C VAL A 151 4.24 7.10 -14.29
N SER A 152 4.65 5.89 -13.90
CA SER A 152 4.37 4.68 -14.67
C SER A 152 4.28 3.43 -13.80
N VAL A 153 3.58 2.43 -14.33
CA VAL A 153 3.35 1.11 -13.73
C VAL A 153 3.69 0.07 -14.78
N GLU A 154 4.45 -0.97 -14.45
CA GLU A 154 4.75 -2.06 -15.37
C GLU A 154 3.62 -3.12 -15.41
N PRO A 155 3.45 -3.82 -16.54
CA PRO A 155 2.53 -4.95 -16.63
C PRO A 155 2.82 -6.01 -15.55
N GLY A 156 1.76 -6.51 -14.90
CA GLY A 156 1.89 -7.53 -13.84
C GLY A 156 2.35 -6.99 -12.49
N ALA A 157 2.29 -5.67 -12.25
CA ALA A 157 2.62 -5.05 -10.96
C ALA A 157 1.73 -5.49 -9.78
N PHE A 158 0.47 -5.87 -10.04
CA PHE A 158 -0.55 -6.10 -9.01
C PHE A 158 -1.14 -7.51 -9.08
N ASP A 159 -1.56 -8.04 -7.93
CA ASP A 159 -2.40 -9.25 -7.87
C ASP A 159 -3.74 -9.04 -8.61
N LEU A 160 -4.22 -10.10 -9.26
CA LEU A 160 -5.48 -10.10 -10.03
C LEU A 160 -6.65 -10.57 -9.16
N ASN A 161 -6.86 -9.85 -8.07
CA ASN A 161 -7.92 -10.14 -7.11
C ASN A 161 -9.19 -9.39 -7.48
N ARG A 162 -10.26 -10.12 -7.80
CA ARG A 162 -11.58 -9.51 -8.02
C ARG A 162 -12.01 -8.74 -6.78
N GLY A 163 -12.32 -7.45 -6.95
CA GLY A 163 -12.70 -6.54 -5.86
C GLY A 163 -11.52 -5.84 -5.17
N LEU A 164 -10.29 -6.01 -5.67
CA LEU A 164 -9.17 -5.17 -5.27
C LEU A 164 -9.38 -3.74 -5.78
N THR A 165 -9.36 -2.77 -4.88
CA THR A 165 -9.32 -1.34 -5.24
C THR A 165 -7.92 -0.77 -5.06
N ILE A 166 -7.38 -0.16 -6.11
CA ILE A 166 -6.09 0.53 -6.10
C ILE A 166 -6.35 2.03 -6.10
N TYR A 167 -5.89 2.72 -5.07
CA TYR A 167 -6.00 4.16 -4.95
C TYR A 167 -4.68 4.82 -5.35
N MET A 168 -4.65 5.57 -6.46
CA MET A 168 -3.47 6.26 -6.97
C MET A 168 -3.73 7.77 -7.21
N GLY A 169 -4.60 8.38 -6.41
CA GLY A 169 -4.85 9.82 -6.43
C GLY A 169 -3.60 10.64 -6.14
N ASN A 170 -3.54 11.88 -6.64
CA ASN A 170 -2.41 12.79 -6.44
C ASN A 170 -1.05 12.14 -6.77
N ASN A 171 -0.89 11.76 -8.04
CA ASN A 171 0.31 11.16 -8.61
C ASN A 171 0.67 11.88 -9.92
N SER A 172 1.53 11.30 -10.74
CA SER A 172 1.99 11.91 -12.01
C SER A 172 1.67 11.02 -13.21
N LEU A 173 0.63 10.21 -13.13
CA LEU A 173 0.18 9.38 -14.25
C LEU A 173 -0.39 10.26 -15.35
N THR A 174 0.12 10.12 -16.56
CA THR A 174 -0.42 10.83 -17.74
C THR A 174 -1.34 9.94 -18.57
N VAL A 175 -1.32 8.62 -18.37
CA VAL A 175 -2.05 7.66 -19.20
C VAL A 175 -2.43 6.42 -18.41
N ILE A 176 -3.56 5.80 -18.77
CA ILE A 176 -3.94 4.46 -18.31
C ILE A 176 -3.60 3.48 -19.44
N GLU A 177 -2.37 2.95 -19.42
CA GLU A 177 -1.87 2.09 -20.50
C GLU A 177 -2.63 0.76 -20.60
N GLU A 178 -3.07 0.39 -21.81
CA GLU A 178 -3.79 -0.87 -22.05
C GLU A 178 -2.98 -2.10 -21.63
N SER A 179 -1.67 -2.07 -21.91
CA SER A 179 -0.76 -3.18 -21.60
C SER A 179 -0.64 -3.48 -20.10
N VAL A 180 -0.95 -2.49 -19.26
CA VAL A 180 -0.88 -2.58 -17.80
C VAL A 180 -2.25 -2.94 -17.22
N TRP A 181 -3.29 -2.23 -17.66
CA TRP A 181 -4.57 -2.19 -16.94
C TRP A 181 -5.67 -3.08 -17.52
N ARG A 182 -5.56 -3.50 -18.79
CA ARG A 182 -6.60 -4.32 -19.42
C ARG A 182 -6.89 -5.60 -18.64
N TYR A 183 -5.85 -6.37 -18.34
CA TYR A 183 -6.01 -7.64 -17.64
C TYR A 183 -6.45 -7.49 -16.17
N PRO A 184 -5.91 -6.53 -15.38
CA PRO A 184 -6.49 -6.18 -14.08
C PRO A 184 -7.99 -5.82 -14.13
N PHE A 185 -8.43 -4.99 -15.07
CA PHE A 185 -9.84 -4.61 -15.18
C PHE A 185 -10.73 -5.80 -15.58
N GLU A 186 -10.28 -6.65 -16.51
CA GLU A 186 -10.97 -7.89 -16.86
C GLU A 186 -11.08 -8.87 -15.67
N ALA A 187 -10.12 -8.83 -14.73
CA ALA A 187 -10.15 -9.57 -13.48
C ALA A 187 -11.05 -8.93 -12.39
N GLY A 188 -11.56 -7.72 -12.63
CA GLY A 188 -12.39 -6.95 -11.70
C GLY A 188 -11.61 -6.21 -10.63
N VAL A 189 -10.40 -5.73 -10.97
CA VAL A 189 -9.65 -4.75 -10.18
C VAL A 189 -10.19 -3.35 -10.50
N GLU A 190 -10.44 -2.57 -9.47
CA GLU A 190 -10.91 -1.19 -9.56
C GLU A 190 -9.73 -0.21 -9.39
N LEU A 191 -9.68 0.84 -10.21
CA LEU A 191 -8.69 1.90 -10.15
C LEU A 191 -9.35 3.22 -9.76
N SER A 192 -8.93 3.77 -8.63
CA SER A 192 -9.35 5.08 -8.15
C SER A 192 -8.23 6.10 -8.35
N LEU A 193 -8.48 7.05 -9.24
CA LEU A 193 -7.62 8.20 -9.54
C LEU A 193 -8.28 9.51 -9.11
N TYR A 194 -9.14 9.47 -8.07
CA TYR A 194 -9.65 10.69 -7.44
C TYR A 194 -8.46 11.56 -7.01
N ASP A 195 -8.44 12.85 -7.37
CA ASP A 195 -7.36 13.82 -7.18
C ASP A 195 -6.23 13.84 -8.24
N ASP A 196 -5.54 14.98 -8.32
CA ASP A 196 -4.59 15.42 -9.36
C ASP A 196 -3.68 14.32 -9.95
N ASN A 197 -4.09 13.73 -11.07
CA ASN A 197 -3.17 13.09 -12.01
C ASN A 197 -3.33 13.80 -13.36
N PRO A 198 -2.24 14.13 -14.08
CA PRO A 198 -2.30 14.82 -15.36
C PRO A 198 -2.70 13.89 -16.52
N LEU A 199 -3.83 13.19 -16.42
CA LEU A 199 -4.31 12.22 -17.41
C LEU A 199 -4.61 12.88 -18.77
N GLU A 200 -3.86 12.52 -19.80
CA GLU A 200 -4.12 12.89 -21.18
C GLU A 200 -5.18 11.95 -21.78
N CYS A 201 -6.43 12.38 -21.77
CA CYS A 201 -7.57 11.61 -22.28
C CYS A 201 -7.71 11.68 -23.82
N GLY A 202 -6.63 11.38 -24.54
CA GLY A 202 -6.60 11.24 -26.00
C GLY A 202 -6.88 9.81 -26.48
N CYS A 203 -6.31 9.40 -27.61
CA CYS A 203 -6.49 8.04 -28.13
C CYS A 203 -6.00 6.95 -27.17
N ASP A 204 -5.10 7.27 -26.24
CA ASP A 204 -4.54 6.29 -25.30
C ASP A 204 -5.56 5.77 -24.28
N VAL A 205 -6.71 6.43 -24.11
CA VAL A 205 -7.81 5.96 -23.26
C VAL A 205 -8.98 5.36 -24.06
N ALA A 206 -8.92 5.38 -25.39
CA ALA A 206 -10.00 4.93 -26.27
C ALA A 206 -10.37 3.46 -26.02
N TRP A 207 -9.40 2.60 -25.72
CA TRP A 207 -9.62 1.19 -25.41
C TRP A 207 -10.53 0.99 -24.19
N ILE A 208 -10.48 1.91 -23.22
CA ILE A 208 -11.33 1.88 -22.02
C ILE A 208 -12.69 2.48 -22.33
N VAL A 209 -12.71 3.63 -23.02
CA VAL A 209 -13.96 4.34 -23.33
C VAL A 209 -14.86 3.49 -24.24
N ASN A 210 -14.28 2.73 -25.16
CA ASN A 210 -15.00 1.85 -26.09
C ASN A 210 -15.51 0.56 -25.44
N ASP A 211 -15.12 0.25 -24.20
CA ASP A 211 -15.61 -0.89 -23.44
C ASP A 211 -16.33 -0.42 -22.16
N PRO A 212 -17.68 -0.37 -22.16
CA PRO A 212 -18.45 0.07 -21.00
C PRO A 212 -18.19 -0.75 -19.72
N ALA A 213 -17.81 -2.02 -19.82
CA ALA A 213 -17.54 -2.86 -18.66
C ALA A 213 -16.19 -2.50 -18.01
N LEU A 214 -15.17 -2.21 -18.82
CA LEU A 214 -13.86 -1.76 -18.33
C LEU A 214 -13.95 -0.33 -17.77
N LYS A 215 -14.72 0.55 -18.42
CA LYS A 215 -14.93 1.92 -17.94
C LYS A 215 -15.53 1.99 -16.54
N LEU A 216 -16.33 1.00 -16.13
CA LEU A 216 -16.88 0.89 -14.77
C LEU A 216 -15.83 0.57 -13.69
N GLN A 217 -14.65 0.08 -14.08
CA GLN A 217 -13.54 -0.16 -13.14
C GLN A 217 -12.80 1.11 -12.76
N ILE A 218 -13.07 2.23 -13.45
CA ILE A 218 -12.48 3.53 -13.13
C ILE A 218 -13.46 4.30 -12.25
N SER A 219 -12.93 4.87 -11.16
CA SER A 219 -13.70 5.73 -10.26
C SER A 219 -14.42 6.87 -11.00
N GLU A 220 -15.69 7.10 -10.65
CA GLU A 220 -16.55 8.14 -11.26
C GLU A 220 -16.04 9.58 -11.04
N TYR A 221 -15.08 9.75 -10.14
CA TYR A 221 -14.46 11.04 -9.81
C TYR A 221 -13.15 11.28 -10.55
N THR A 222 -12.72 10.34 -11.40
CA THR A 222 -11.53 10.51 -12.25
C THR A 222 -11.77 11.62 -13.25
N VAL A 223 -10.79 12.52 -13.39
CA VAL A 223 -10.80 13.64 -14.34
C VAL A 223 -9.58 13.58 -15.24
N CYS A 224 -9.72 14.12 -16.44
CA CYS A 224 -8.64 14.35 -17.38
C CYS A 224 -7.87 15.62 -17.00
N ALA A 225 -6.68 15.81 -17.57
CA ALA A 225 -5.83 16.98 -17.36
C ALA A 225 -6.49 18.31 -17.79
N ASP A 226 -7.47 18.25 -18.69
CA ASP A 226 -8.29 19.38 -19.13
C ASP A 226 -9.56 19.58 -18.29
N GLU A 227 -9.63 18.94 -17.11
CA GLU A 227 -10.75 18.93 -16.16
C GLU A 227 -12.01 18.17 -16.65
N THR A 228 -11.98 17.56 -17.84
CA THR A 228 -13.10 16.74 -18.33
C THR A 228 -13.30 15.54 -17.41
N PRO A 229 -14.50 15.30 -16.85
CA PRO A 229 -14.77 14.10 -16.10
C PRO A 229 -14.61 12.86 -16.99
N PHE A 230 -13.80 11.88 -16.57
CA PHE A 230 -13.52 10.69 -17.37
C PHE A 230 -14.79 9.91 -17.72
N LYS A 231 -15.77 9.91 -16.80
CA LYS A 231 -17.08 9.30 -17.02
C LYS A 231 -17.86 9.91 -18.20
N ASP A 232 -17.59 11.16 -18.55
CA ASP A 232 -18.30 11.88 -19.62
C ASP A 232 -17.69 11.63 -21.02
N LEU A 233 -16.53 10.96 -21.10
CA LEU A 233 -15.92 10.56 -22.38
C LEU A 233 -16.82 9.56 -23.12
N ILE A 234 -17.13 9.81 -24.40
CA ILE A 234 -18.00 8.94 -25.21
C ILE A 234 -17.24 8.31 -26.38
N PRO A 235 -17.54 7.04 -26.76
CA PRO A 235 -16.88 6.35 -27.86
C PRO A 235 -16.81 7.13 -29.17
N GLU A 236 -17.83 7.93 -29.47
CA GLU A 236 -17.90 8.73 -30.70
C GLU A 236 -16.79 9.77 -30.82
N SER A 237 -16.18 10.17 -29.70
CA SER A 237 -15.04 11.11 -29.69
C SER A 237 -13.72 10.45 -30.08
N PHE A 238 -13.68 9.11 -30.19
CA PHE A 238 -12.48 8.31 -30.39
C PHE A 238 -12.56 7.43 -31.66
N ILE A 239 -13.39 7.80 -32.66
CA ILE A 239 -13.60 7.02 -33.90
C ILE A 239 -12.33 6.91 -34.76
N ASP A 240 -11.45 7.91 -34.68
CA ASP A 240 -10.19 7.96 -35.42
C ASP A 240 -9.01 7.35 -34.63
N CYS A 241 -9.30 6.77 -33.47
CA CYS A 241 -8.46 5.86 -32.72
C CYS A 241 -8.90 4.40 -33.06
#